data_AF-A0A3D1BJB8-F1
#
_entry.id   AF-A0A3D1BJB8-F1
#
_cell.length_a   1.000
_cell.length_b   1.000
_cell.length_c   1.000
_cell.angle_alpha   90.00
_cell.angle_beta   90.00
_cell.angle_gamma   90.00
#
_symmetry.space_group_name_H-M   'P 1'
#
loop_
_entity.id
_entity.type
_entity.pdbx_description
1 polymer ?
#
loop_
_entity_poly.entity_id
_entity_poly.type
_entity_poly.pdbx_seq_one_letter_code
_entity_poly.pdbx_strand_id
1 'polypeptide(L)'
;MLWYNQHMIKLLNIFISFILSILTFFNVTDLPQDEGMDDGEEIVISGVINTEESSIENTEPEEILIPSTSNWWEYPTNIEECSRNGNDLLVLVNKGNQLPSTYKPTDLVKASNSGIRRGESYLLRSIIINDLKDLIDDATSDGIDLSIVSAYRSYSTQESTYRYWVSYNGGCVSCADKISARAGHSQHQLGTTLDFSSNEIGDSLGSQFTNTKASKWLVSNAYKYGFAIGYPQGYESVTGYSFESWHYRYIGKVNALEMKSSGMILEMYLRGKN
;
A
#
# COMPACT_ATOMS: atom_id res chain seq x y z
N MET A 1 17.84 52.30 -2.79
CA MET A 1 18.18 51.35 -3.87
C MET A 1 19.61 50.87 -3.63
N LEU A 2 19.99 49.64 -4.00
CA LEU A 2 21.31 49.02 -3.76
C LEU A 2 21.71 48.73 -2.29
N TRP A 3 20.89 47.98 -1.53
CA TRP A 3 21.39 47.20 -0.37
C TRP A 3 20.56 45.94 -0.07
N TYR A 4 20.23 45.15 -1.10
CA TYR A 4 19.51 43.88 -0.94
C TYR A 4 19.83 42.91 -2.10
N ASN A 5 21.08 42.50 -2.25
CA ASN A 5 21.45 41.55 -3.32
C ASN A 5 22.79 40.81 -3.10
N GLN A 6 22.88 39.90 -2.11
CA GLN A 6 24.05 39.01 -1.99
C GLN A 6 23.86 37.63 -1.31
N HIS A 7 22.67 37.30 -0.79
CA HIS A 7 22.41 36.00 -0.11
C HIS A 7 21.19 35.22 -0.66
N MET A 8 20.83 35.43 -1.93
CA MET A 8 19.78 34.68 -2.65
C MET A 8 20.33 33.82 -3.81
N ILE A 9 21.60 33.40 -3.74
CA ILE A 9 22.21 32.49 -4.74
C ILE A 9 23.07 31.42 -4.04
N LYS A 10 22.40 30.33 -3.62
CA LYS A 10 22.91 28.96 -3.40
C LYS A 10 21.71 28.07 -3.04
N LEU A 11 21.83 26.75 -3.28
CA LEU A 11 20.76 25.74 -3.14
C LEU A 11 19.61 25.80 -4.18
N LEU A 12 19.87 26.33 -5.38
CA LEU A 12 19.11 25.96 -6.58
C LEU A 12 20.08 25.50 -7.68
N ASN A 13 20.39 24.19 -7.71
CA ASN A 13 20.95 23.44 -8.83
C ASN A 13 21.08 21.95 -8.47
N ILE A 14 21.20 21.10 -9.49
CA ILE A 14 21.24 19.61 -9.44
C ILE A 14 19.83 18.97 -9.35
N PHE A 15 19.08 19.13 -10.44
CA PHE A 15 18.31 18.06 -11.08
C PHE A 15 18.63 18.12 -12.59
N ILE A 16 18.22 17.10 -13.35
CA ILE A 16 18.56 16.88 -14.78
C ILE A 16 20.02 16.44 -15.01
N SER A 17 20.27 15.14 -14.93
CA SER A 17 20.84 14.33 -16.02
C SER A 17 20.95 12.86 -15.59
N PHE A 18 20.39 11.93 -16.38
CA PHE A 18 20.86 10.56 -16.66
C PHE A 18 19.75 9.71 -17.30
N ILE A 19 19.57 9.87 -18.62
CA ILE A 19 18.89 8.91 -19.51
C ILE A 19 19.75 8.84 -20.80
N LEU A 20 19.75 7.69 -21.48
CA LEU A 20 20.59 7.33 -22.65
C LEU A 20 22.12 7.21 -22.38
N SER A 21 22.61 5.96 -22.30
CA SER A 21 23.73 5.45 -23.14
C SER A 21 24.21 4.02 -22.75
N ILE A 22 23.39 2.98 -22.99
CA ILE A 22 23.89 1.57 -23.08
C ILE A 22 23.35 0.90 -24.35
N LEU A 23 23.92 1.33 -25.48
CA LEU A 23 24.11 0.59 -26.73
C LEU A 23 25.50 1.09 -27.21
N THR A 24 26.51 0.27 -27.47
CA THR A 24 26.56 -1.16 -27.76
C THR A 24 27.72 -1.85 -27.02
N PHE A 25 27.75 -3.19 -27.00
CA PHE A 25 28.80 -3.99 -27.65
C PHE A 25 28.47 -5.50 -27.54
N PHE A 26 28.34 -6.17 -28.68
CA PHE A 26 28.46 -7.64 -28.72
C PHE A 26 29.93 -8.01 -28.55
N ASN A 27 30.20 -9.04 -27.75
CA ASN A 27 31.37 -9.90 -27.90
C ASN A 27 30.89 -11.34 -27.76
N VAL A 28 30.91 -12.07 -28.86
CA VAL A 28 30.53 -13.49 -28.93
C VAL A 28 31.80 -14.31 -29.13
N THR A 29 32.20 -15.05 -28.11
CA THR A 29 33.21 -16.12 -28.19
C THR A 29 32.87 -17.20 -27.17
N ASP A 30 33.04 -18.46 -27.58
CA ASP A 30 33.28 -19.64 -26.76
C ASP A 30 32.16 -20.14 -25.81
N LEU A 31 31.21 -20.88 -26.40
CA LEU A 31 30.74 -22.15 -25.83
C LEU A 31 30.84 -23.26 -26.90
N PRO A 32 31.09 -24.54 -26.54
CA PRO A 32 31.44 -25.59 -27.51
C PRO A 32 30.23 -26.22 -28.22
N GLN A 33 30.53 -26.93 -29.31
CA GLN A 33 29.58 -27.78 -30.04
C GLN A 33 29.39 -29.16 -29.38
N ASP A 34 28.25 -29.79 -29.64
CA ASP A 34 28.12 -31.24 -29.79
C ASP A 34 27.09 -31.54 -30.90
N GLU A 35 27.10 -32.73 -31.49
CA GLU A 35 26.42 -33.04 -32.77
C GLU A 35 25.23 -34.02 -32.65
N GLY A 36 24.30 -34.03 -33.62
CA GLY A 36 23.22 -35.02 -33.68
C GLY A 36 22.15 -34.81 -34.78
N MET A 37 22.24 -35.58 -35.87
CA MET A 37 21.14 -35.91 -36.80
C MET A 37 20.30 -37.07 -36.21
N ASP A 38 19.09 -37.45 -36.66
CA ASP A 38 18.14 -37.00 -37.71
C ASP A 38 16.69 -37.18 -37.11
N ASP A 39 15.52 -37.42 -37.72
CA ASP A 39 14.92 -37.60 -39.06
C ASP A 39 13.45 -37.08 -39.01
N GLY A 40 12.58 -37.05 -40.04
CA GLY A 40 12.73 -37.30 -41.48
C GLY A 40 11.58 -38.09 -42.14
N GLU A 41 10.32 -37.59 -42.19
CA GLU A 41 9.27 -38.18 -43.06
C GLU A 41 8.22 -37.15 -43.53
N GLU A 42 7.72 -37.29 -44.77
CA GLU A 42 6.74 -36.42 -45.44
C GLU A 42 5.58 -37.25 -46.00
N ILE A 43 4.32 -36.85 -45.73
CA ILE A 43 3.13 -37.51 -46.31
C ILE A 43 2.19 -36.46 -46.92
N VAL A 44 2.05 -36.52 -48.25
CA VAL A 44 1.15 -35.66 -49.04
C VAL A 44 -0.11 -36.44 -49.44
N ILE A 45 -1.29 -35.97 -49.05
CA ILE A 45 -2.58 -36.44 -49.61
C ILE A 45 -3.42 -35.23 -50.05
N SER A 46 -3.72 -35.17 -51.34
CA SER A 46 -4.64 -34.20 -51.94
C SER A 46 -6.10 -34.62 -51.72
N GLY A 47 -6.99 -33.68 -51.33
CA GLY A 47 -8.27 -34.04 -50.71
C GLY A 47 -9.46 -33.08 -50.83
N VAL A 48 -9.50 -32.18 -51.84
CA VAL A 48 -10.66 -31.35 -52.22
C VAL A 48 -11.09 -30.25 -51.22
N ILE A 49 -11.26 -29.03 -51.73
CA ILE A 49 -11.77 -27.85 -51.02
C ILE A 49 -13.31 -27.92 -50.94
N ASN A 50 -13.89 -27.48 -49.82
CA ASN A 50 -15.20 -26.85 -49.85
C ASN A 50 -15.17 -25.59 -48.98
N THR A 51 -15.69 -24.47 -49.49
CA THR A 51 -15.51 -23.13 -48.91
C THR A 51 -16.71 -22.67 -48.10
N GLU A 52 -16.48 -22.26 -46.86
CA GLU A 52 -17.28 -21.19 -46.23
C GLU A 52 -16.33 -20.18 -45.58
N GLU A 53 -16.69 -18.90 -45.64
CA GLU A 53 -15.84 -17.79 -45.27
C GLU A 53 -15.99 -17.45 -43.77
N SER A 54 -14.87 -17.26 -43.07
CA SER A 54 -14.84 -16.31 -41.96
C SER A 54 -13.59 -15.43 -42.09
N SER A 55 -13.82 -14.13 -42.22
CA SER A 55 -12.74 -13.14 -42.32
C SER A 55 -12.10 -12.96 -40.94
N ILE A 56 -10.86 -13.44 -40.80
CA ILE A 56 -10.01 -13.06 -39.66
C ILE A 56 -9.65 -11.59 -39.86
N GLU A 57 -10.34 -10.71 -39.14
CA GLU A 57 -10.09 -9.28 -39.13
C GLU A 57 -8.79 -9.02 -38.35
N ASN A 58 -7.77 -8.48 -39.04
CA ASN A 58 -6.51 -8.07 -38.41
C ASN A 58 -6.75 -6.80 -37.58
N THR A 59 -7.20 -6.96 -36.34
CA THR A 59 -7.16 -5.88 -35.36
C THR A 59 -5.71 -5.63 -34.95
N GLU A 60 -5.14 -4.49 -35.34
CA GLU A 60 -3.96 -3.95 -34.67
C GLU A 60 -4.24 -3.82 -33.15
N PRO A 61 -3.22 -4.00 -32.28
CA PRO A 61 -3.42 -3.86 -30.85
C PRO A 61 -3.86 -2.42 -30.53
N GLU A 62 -5.09 -2.27 -30.06
CA GLU A 62 -5.71 -0.97 -29.77
C GLU A 62 -4.82 -0.17 -28.80
N GLU A 63 -4.25 0.94 -29.30
CA GLU A 63 -3.34 1.78 -28.50
C GLU A 63 -4.15 2.47 -27.40
N ILE A 64 -4.14 1.89 -26.20
CA ILE A 64 -4.90 2.38 -25.05
C ILE A 64 -4.45 3.79 -24.72
N LEU A 65 -5.25 4.78 -25.14
CA LEU A 65 -5.05 6.20 -24.88
C LEU A 65 -5.17 6.50 -23.38
N ILE A 66 -4.06 6.36 -22.65
CA ILE A 66 -3.95 6.74 -21.23
C ILE A 66 -4.21 8.25 -21.12
N PRO A 67 -5.32 8.71 -20.51
CA PRO A 67 -5.64 10.13 -20.49
C PRO A 67 -4.66 10.88 -19.58
N SER A 68 -3.93 11.84 -20.15
CA SER A 68 -2.83 12.55 -19.48
C SER A 68 -3.28 13.71 -18.58
N THR A 69 -4.28 13.48 -17.73
CA THR A 69 -4.55 14.30 -16.53
C THR A 69 -4.94 13.40 -15.36
N SER A 70 -4.24 13.57 -14.24
CA SER A 70 -4.41 12.73 -13.06
C SER A 70 -5.63 13.15 -12.23
N ASN A 71 -6.76 12.48 -12.46
CA ASN A 71 -7.87 12.43 -11.50
C ASN A 71 -7.45 11.58 -10.28
N TRP A 72 -6.48 12.09 -9.53
CA TRP A 72 -6.21 11.64 -8.17
C TRP A 72 -7.43 11.98 -7.31
N TRP A 73 -7.76 11.09 -6.39
CA TRP A 73 -8.93 11.20 -5.52
C TRP A 73 -8.95 12.50 -4.70
N GLU A 74 -10.09 13.20 -4.65
CA GLU A 74 -10.29 14.44 -3.88
C GLU A 74 -11.31 14.26 -2.75
N TYR A 75 -11.17 15.03 -1.65
CA TYR A 75 -12.12 14.96 -0.53
C TYR A 75 -13.54 15.35 -0.97
N PRO A 76 -14.57 14.52 -0.70
CA PRO A 76 -15.93 14.82 -1.11
C PRO A 76 -16.44 16.06 -0.38
N THR A 77 -17.32 16.80 -1.04
CA THR A 77 -18.05 17.92 -0.45
C THR A 77 -18.98 17.48 0.67
N ASN A 78 -19.51 16.27 0.57
CA ASN A 78 -20.35 15.63 1.59
C ASN A 78 -19.49 14.62 2.36
N ILE A 79 -19.38 14.80 3.67
CA ILE A 79 -18.76 13.85 4.60
C ILE A 79 -19.85 13.32 5.52
N GLU A 80 -19.94 12.01 5.62
CA GLU A 80 -20.91 11.29 6.44
C GLU A 80 -20.24 10.82 7.74
N GLU A 81 -21.01 10.69 8.83
CA GLU A 81 -20.54 9.93 10.00
C GLU A 81 -20.61 8.43 9.71
N CYS A 82 -19.67 7.66 10.25
CA CYS A 82 -19.61 6.20 10.02
C CYS A 82 -20.94 5.52 10.40
N SER A 83 -21.53 4.74 9.47
CA SER A 83 -22.79 4.02 9.71
C SER A 83 -22.68 2.94 10.79
N ARG A 84 -21.47 2.41 11.03
CA ARG A 84 -21.15 1.46 12.11
C ARG A 84 -20.45 2.16 13.27
N ASN A 85 -20.64 1.63 14.48
CA ASN A 85 -19.93 2.09 15.68
C ASN A 85 -18.40 1.89 15.53
N GLY A 86 -17.59 2.85 15.99
CA GLY A 86 -16.13 2.76 15.88
C GLY A 86 -15.48 1.53 16.56
N ASN A 87 -16.14 0.91 17.54
CA ASN A 87 -15.65 -0.34 18.15
C ASN A 87 -15.91 -1.59 17.28
N ASP A 88 -16.72 -1.50 16.24
CA ASP A 88 -17.00 -2.57 15.28
C ASP A 88 -15.78 -2.79 14.37
N LEU A 89 -15.32 -4.04 14.22
CA LEU A 89 -14.13 -4.32 13.42
C LEU A 89 -14.31 -4.01 11.92
N LEU A 90 -15.56 -3.96 11.43
CA LEU A 90 -15.91 -3.68 10.04
C LEU A 90 -16.31 -2.22 9.80
N VAL A 91 -16.13 -1.31 10.75
CA VAL A 91 -16.39 0.13 10.50
C VAL A 91 -15.49 0.67 9.37
N LEU A 92 -16.14 1.24 8.35
CA LEU A 92 -15.50 1.96 7.26
C LEU A 92 -15.11 3.35 7.75
N VAL A 93 -13.81 3.54 8.02
CA VAL A 93 -13.23 4.86 8.26
C VAL A 93 -12.33 5.16 7.06
N ASN A 94 -12.77 6.14 6.28
CA ASN A 94 -12.11 6.62 5.09
C ASN A 94 -12.32 8.13 4.97
N LYS A 95 -11.97 8.72 3.83
CA LYS A 95 -12.06 10.17 3.63
C LYS A 95 -13.49 10.70 3.38
N GLY A 96 -14.49 9.84 3.18
CA GLY A 96 -15.90 10.19 3.14
C GLY A 96 -16.68 9.86 4.42
N ASN A 97 -16.18 8.92 5.23
CA ASN A 97 -16.81 8.42 6.45
C ASN A 97 -15.94 8.78 7.66
N GLN A 98 -16.39 9.76 8.47
CA GLN A 98 -15.65 10.23 9.65
C GLN A 98 -16.15 9.56 10.95
N LEU A 99 -15.23 9.32 11.87
CA LEU A 99 -15.55 9.05 13.27
C LEU A 99 -15.90 10.36 13.99
N PRO A 100 -16.86 10.34 14.94
CA PRO A 100 -17.08 11.46 15.84
C PRO A 100 -15.79 11.89 16.56
N SER A 101 -15.61 13.19 16.78
CA SER A 101 -14.42 13.73 17.46
C SER A 101 -14.26 13.27 18.92
N THR A 102 -15.36 12.82 19.52
CA THR A 102 -15.44 12.21 20.85
C THR A 102 -15.09 10.72 20.88
N TYR A 103 -15.03 10.04 19.72
CA TYR A 103 -14.80 8.61 19.69
C TYR A 103 -13.37 8.23 20.08
N LYS A 104 -13.29 7.33 21.07
CA LYS A 104 -12.06 6.71 21.58
C LYS A 104 -12.36 5.29 22.08
N PRO A 105 -11.57 4.27 21.72
CA PRO A 105 -11.70 2.94 22.31
C PRO A 105 -11.39 2.95 23.81
N THR A 106 -12.14 2.17 24.58
CA THR A 106 -11.96 2.03 26.05
C THR A 106 -11.06 0.87 26.44
N ASP A 107 -10.74 -0.02 25.51
CA ASP A 107 -10.00 -1.28 25.65
C ASP A 107 -8.53 -1.19 25.17
N LEU A 108 -7.96 0.02 25.19
CA LEU A 108 -6.58 0.28 24.77
C LEU A 108 -5.56 -0.28 25.78
N VAL A 109 -4.63 -1.09 25.29
CA VAL A 109 -3.50 -1.67 26.03
C VAL A 109 -2.19 -1.48 25.25
N LYS A 110 -1.05 -1.71 25.90
CA LYS A 110 0.27 -1.56 25.27
C LYS A 110 0.57 -2.69 24.28
N ALA A 111 1.21 -2.34 23.17
CA ALA A 111 1.73 -3.29 22.18
C ALA A 111 2.81 -4.22 22.77
N SER A 112 3.47 -3.85 23.88
CA SER A 112 4.33 -4.76 24.66
C SER A 112 3.71 -6.12 24.95
N ASN A 113 2.38 -6.17 25.07
CA ASN A 113 1.66 -7.39 25.42
C ASN A 113 1.63 -8.43 24.29
N SER A 114 1.95 -8.05 23.03
CA SER A 114 2.11 -8.99 21.92
C SER A 114 3.54 -9.52 21.76
N GLY A 115 4.51 -9.00 22.51
CA GLY A 115 5.93 -9.35 22.38
C GLY A 115 6.70 -8.57 21.31
N ILE A 116 6.13 -7.51 20.73
CA ILE A 116 6.83 -6.67 19.73
C ILE A 116 8.13 -6.09 20.32
N ARG A 117 9.26 -6.23 19.58
CA ARG A 117 10.59 -5.85 20.07
C ARG A 117 10.88 -4.34 20.10
N ARG A 118 10.07 -3.53 19.43
CA ARG A 118 10.13 -2.06 19.41
C ARG A 118 8.77 -1.49 19.02
N GLY A 119 8.39 -0.38 19.66
CA GLY A 119 7.04 0.17 19.59
C GLY A 119 6.13 -0.39 20.69
N GLU A 120 6.71 -1.07 21.67
CA GLU A 120 6.09 -1.70 22.83
C GLU A 120 5.29 -0.72 23.71
N SER A 121 5.56 0.58 23.62
CA SER A 121 4.83 1.65 24.30
C SER A 121 3.59 2.16 23.55
N TYR A 122 3.41 1.82 22.27
CA TYR A 122 2.21 2.19 21.51
C TYR A 122 0.95 1.52 22.04
N LEU A 123 -0.20 2.15 21.82
CA LEU A 123 -1.51 1.63 22.26
C LEU A 123 -2.27 0.98 21.10
N LEU A 124 -2.90 -0.15 21.41
CA LEU A 124 -3.72 -0.99 20.53
C LEU A 124 -4.95 -1.47 21.29
N ARG A 125 -6.06 -1.75 20.61
CA ARG A 125 -7.22 -2.41 21.26
C ARG A 125 -6.86 -3.84 21.67
N SER A 126 -7.25 -4.25 22.88
CA SER A 126 -6.87 -5.54 23.49
C SER A 126 -7.21 -6.77 22.64
N ILE A 127 -8.30 -6.71 21.88
CA ILE A 127 -8.75 -7.77 20.94
C ILE A 127 -7.69 -8.18 19.89
N ILE A 128 -6.72 -7.32 19.61
CA ILE A 128 -5.68 -7.52 18.59
C ILE A 128 -4.49 -8.31 19.15
N ILE A 129 -4.25 -8.26 20.47
CA ILE A 129 -2.95 -8.58 21.06
C ILE A 129 -2.52 -10.04 20.84
N ASN A 130 -3.45 -11.00 20.93
CA ASN A 130 -3.13 -12.40 20.72
C ASN A 130 -2.82 -12.68 19.24
N ASP A 131 -3.66 -12.19 18.32
CA ASP A 131 -3.43 -12.39 16.88
C ASP A 131 -2.16 -11.66 16.39
N LEU A 132 -1.84 -10.51 16.97
CA LEU A 132 -0.57 -9.82 16.74
C LEU A 132 0.62 -10.59 17.33
N LYS A 133 0.45 -11.30 18.45
CA LYS A 133 1.48 -12.18 18.99
C LYS A 133 1.72 -13.38 18.09
N ASP A 134 0.65 -14.07 17.66
CA ASP A 134 0.71 -15.17 16.69
C ASP A 134 1.48 -14.72 15.43
N LEU A 135 1.17 -13.51 14.92
CA LEU A 135 1.85 -12.90 13.76
C LEU A 135 3.36 -12.67 14.01
N ILE A 136 3.72 -12.13 15.17
CA ILE A 136 5.12 -11.82 15.52
C ILE A 136 5.93 -13.09 15.75
N ASP A 137 5.36 -14.09 16.42
CA ASP A 137 6.02 -15.38 16.69
C ASP A 137 6.30 -16.12 15.38
N ASP A 138 5.31 -16.26 14.49
CA ASP A 138 5.47 -16.90 13.19
C ASP A 138 6.44 -16.13 12.27
N ALA A 139 6.37 -14.79 12.25
CA ALA A 139 7.34 -13.97 11.51
C ALA A 139 8.77 -14.20 12.02
N THR A 140 8.96 -14.23 13.34
CA THR A 140 10.27 -14.48 13.97
C THR A 140 10.78 -15.88 13.63
N SER A 141 9.91 -16.89 13.58
CA SER A 141 10.24 -18.25 13.15
C SER A 141 10.67 -18.33 11.68
N ASP A 142 10.07 -17.55 10.78
CA ASP A 142 10.51 -17.39 9.38
C ASP A 142 11.78 -16.51 9.22
N GLY A 143 12.40 -16.07 10.33
CA GLY A 143 13.57 -15.20 10.32
C GLY A 143 13.27 -13.75 9.89
N ILE A 144 12.00 -13.34 10.01
CA ILE A 144 11.51 -12.00 9.67
C ILE A 144 11.44 -11.15 10.93
N ASP A 145 12.00 -9.95 10.83
CA ASP A 145 12.03 -8.97 11.90
C ASP A 145 10.90 -7.94 11.73
N LEU A 146 10.20 -7.61 12.82
CA LEU A 146 9.11 -6.64 12.84
C LEU A 146 9.21 -5.67 14.03
N SER A 147 8.84 -4.42 13.78
CA SER A 147 8.64 -3.37 14.78
C SER A 147 7.38 -2.56 14.48
N ILE A 148 6.92 -1.75 15.44
CA ILE A 148 5.80 -0.81 15.25
C ILE A 148 6.32 0.62 15.41
N VAL A 149 5.94 1.49 14.46
CA VAL A 149 6.37 2.90 14.39
C VAL A 149 5.21 3.90 14.54
N SER A 150 3.96 3.43 14.52
CA SER A 150 2.77 4.18 14.93
C SER A 150 1.58 3.22 15.12
N ALA A 151 0.57 3.63 15.90
CA ALA A 151 -0.60 2.81 16.26
C ALA A 151 -1.81 3.72 16.57
N TYR A 152 -2.51 3.53 17.70
CA TYR A 152 -3.60 4.41 18.12
C TYR A 152 -3.20 5.90 18.15
N ARG A 153 -3.98 6.73 17.49
CA ARG A 153 -3.88 8.20 17.52
C ARG A 153 -5.25 8.80 17.83
N SER A 154 -5.33 9.66 18.84
CA SER A 154 -6.59 10.34 19.18
C SER A 154 -6.97 11.39 18.12
N TYR A 155 -8.22 11.85 18.09
CA TYR A 155 -8.69 12.87 17.15
C TYR A 155 -7.81 14.15 17.15
N SER A 156 -7.47 14.69 18.33
CA SER A 156 -6.62 15.88 18.46
C SER A 156 -5.14 15.62 18.17
N THR A 157 -4.67 14.38 18.40
CA THR A 157 -3.37 13.92 17.90
C THR A 157 -3.36 13.94 16.37
N GLN A 158 -4.40 13.42 15.72
CA GLN A 158 -4.51 13.38 14.27
C GLN A 158 -4.62 14.78 13.65
N GLU A 159 -5.38 15.69 14.25
CA GLU A 159 -5.43 17.10 13.85
C GLU A 159 -4.02 17.74 13.86
N SER A 160 -3.26 17.47 14.92
CA SER A 160 -1.87 17.95 15.04
C SER A 160 -0.94 17.32 14.00
N THR A 161 -1.07 16.01 13.72
CA THR A 161 -0.31 15.33 12.66
C THR A 161 -0.66 15.86 11.27
N TYR A 162 -1.95 16.07 10.98
CA TYR A 162 -2.39 16.60 9.69
C TYR A 162 -1.87 18.03 9.46
N ARG A 163 -1.96 18.90 10.48
CA ARG A 163 -1.38 20.26 10.43
C ARG A 163 0.14 20.24 10.22
N TYR A 164 0.86 19.28 10.83
CA TYR A 164 2.28 19.06 10.53
C TYR A 164 2.51 18.73 9.06
N TRP A 165 1.76 17.78 8.48
CA TRP A 165 1.93 17.39 7.07
C TRP A 165 1.55 18.49 6.08
N VAL A 166 0.54 19.32 6.36
CA VAL A 166 0.24 20.52 5.57
C VAL A 166 1.43 21.50 5.60
N SER A 167 2.02 21.73 6.77
CA SER A 167 3.20 22.60 6.92
C SER A 167 4.43 22.03 6.21
N TYR A 168 4.69 20.73 6.35
CA TYR A 168 5.79 20.01 5.70
C TYR A 168 5.71 20.09 4.17
N ASN A 169 4.51 20.00 3.61
CA ASN A 169 4.24 20.17 2.18
C ASN A 169 4.10 21.65 1.76
N GLY A 170 4.70 22.59 2.49
CA GLY A 170 4.74 24.02 2.13
C GLY A 170 3.37 24.72 2.11
N GLY A 171 2.38 24.19 2.84
CA GLY A 171 0.99 24.64 2.81
C GLY A 171 0.09 23.91 1.80
N CYS A 172 0.61 22.98 1.01
CA CYS A 172 -0.17 22.24 0.02
C CYS A 172 -1.12 21.22 0.70
N VAL A 173 -2.36 21.64 0.91
CA VAL A 173 -3.46 20.83 1.49
C VAL A 173 -3.69 19.54 0.68
N SER A 174 -3.82 19.66 -0.65
CA SER A 174 -4.03 18.52 -1.55
C SER A 174 -2.83 17.58 -1.66
N CYS A 175 -1.64 18.00 -1.26
CA CYS A 175 -0.46 17.14 -1.11
C CYS A 175 -0.53 16.36 0.22
N ALA A 176 -0.82 17.06 1.33
CA ALA A 176 -0.96 16.45 2.64
C ALA A 176 -2.11 15.43 2.70
N ASP A 177 -3.23 15.71 2.02
CA ASP A 177 -4.36 14.79 1.90
C ASP A 177 -3.97 13.45 1.25
N LYS A 178 -2.89 13.35 0.46
CA LYS A 178 -2.44 12.07 -0.14
C LYS A 178 -1.76 11.13 0.85
N ILE A 179 -1.20 11.67 1.94
CA ILE A 179 -0.31 10.96 2.88
C ILE A 179 -0.71 11.16 4.35
N SER A 180 -1.85 11.82 4.60
CA SER A 180 -2.35 12.00 5.96
C SER A 180 -3.85 12.18 6.01
N ALA A 181 -4.49 11.38 6.85
CA ALA A 181 -5.89 11.52 7.17
C ALA A 181 -6.15 12.84 7.92
N ARG A 182 -7.28 13.48 7.62
CA ARG A 182 -7.84 14.51 8.49
C ARG A 182 -8.32 13.86 9.81
N ALA A 183 -8.53 14.65 10.85
CA ALA A 183 -9.09 14.14 12.10
C ALA A 183 -10.48 13.51 11.86
N GLY A 184 -10.85 12.45 12.59
CA GLY A 184 -12.05 11.65 12.34
C GLY A 184 -11.91 10.63 11.19
N HIS A 185 -11.16 10.96 10.13
CA HIS A 185 -10.95 10.09 8.95
C HIS A 185 -9.76 9.11 9.08
N SER A 186 -9.11 9.07 10.24
CA SER A 186 -7.90 8.28 10.46
C SER A 186 -8.22 6.93 11.08
N GLN A 187 -7.88 5.85 10.39
CA GLN A 187 -8.07 4.48 10.90
C GLN A 187 -7.32 4.23 12.22
N HIS A 188 -6.25 4.99 12.50
CA HIS A 188 -5.56 4.97 13.79
C HIS A 188 -6.45 5.35 14.98
N GLN A 189 -7.49 6.17 14.79
CA GLN A 189 -8.42 6.53 15.87
C GLN A 189 -9.24 5.33 16.36
N LEU A 190 -9.34 4.26 15.56
CA LEU A 190 -9.95 2.98 15.93
C LEU A 190 -9.10 2.16 16.89
N GLY A 191 -7.79 2.43 16.99
CA GLY A 191 -6.85 1.60 17.75
C GLY A 191 -6.66 0.18 17.20
N THR A 192 -7.23 -0.11 16.02
CA THR A 192 -7.06 -1.34 15.23
C THR A 192 -6.12 -1.19 14.04
N THR A 193 -5.48 -0.03 13.89
CA THR A 193 -4.50 0.24 12.83
C THR A 193 -3.13 0.52 13.44
N LEU A 194 -2.10 -0.03 12.81
CA LEU A 194 -0.70 0.16 13.15
C LEU A 194 0.18 0.23 11.90
N ASP A 195 1.33 0.88 12.07
CA ASP A 195 2.36 1.02 11.05
C ASP A 195 3.52 0.10 11.40
N PHE A 196 3.73 -0.94 10.61
CA PHE A 196 4.87 -1.85 10.75
C PHE A 196 6.16 -1.24 10.18
N SER A 197 7.29 -1.67 10.73
CA SER A 197 8.62 -1.45 10.16
C SER A 197 9.53 -2.65 10.47
N SER A 198 10.81 -2.59 10.09
CA SER A 198 11.82 -3.61 10.42
C SER A 198 13.23 -3.03 10.52
N ASN A 199 14.14 -3.82 11.10
CA ASN A 199 15.56 -3.49 11.24
C ASN A 199 16.27 -3.28 9.89
N GLU A 200 15.74 -3.87 8.80
CA GLU A 200 16.23 -3.72 7.42
C GLU A 200 16.23 -2.24 6.96
N ILE A 201 15.40 -1.39 7.58
CA ILE A 201 15.32 0.06 7.35
C ILE A 201 15.53 0.87 8.64
N GLY A 202 16.17 0.28 9.66
CA GLY A 202 16.47 0.94 10.94
C GLY A 202 15.23 1.31 11.78
N ASP A 203 14.11 0.62 11.56
CA ASP A 203 12.78 0.96 12.09
C ASP A 203 12.30 2.38 11.73
N SER A 204 12.57 2.81 10.48
CA SER A 204 12.01 4.05 9.92
C SER A 204 10.60 3.84 9.34
N LEU A 205 9.85 4.92 9.18
CA LEU A 205 8.53 4.93 8.53
C LEU A 205 8.68 5.54 7.13
N GLY A 206 8.32 4.79 6.08
CA GLY A 206 8.37 5.29 4.70
C GLY A 206 8.49 4.21 3.63
N SER A 207 8.55 4.64 2.36
CA SER A 207 8.57 3.77 1.17
C SER A 207 9.76 2.82 1.06
N GLN A 208 10.81 3.04 1.86
CA GLN A 208 11.90 2.09 2.06
C GLN A 208 11.37 0.72 2.52
N PHE A 209 10.30 0.68 3.32
CA PHE A 209 9.73 -0.55 3.87
C PHE A 209 9.24 -1.51 2.78
N THR A 210 8.72 -0.98 1.66
CA THR A 210 8.15 -1.77 0.56
C THR A 210 9.05 -2.90 0.09
N ASN A 211 10.36 -2.67 0.00
CA ASN A 211 11.33 -3.62 -0.56
C ASN A 211 11.88 -4.64 0.45
N THR A 212 11.60 -4.48 1.74
CA THR A 212 12.07 -5.35 2.83
C THR A 212 11.51 -6.78 2.73
N LYS A 213 12.14 -7.73 3.42
CA LYS A 213 11.58 -9.07 3.62
C LYS A 213 10.31 -8.98 4.48
N ALA A 214 10.32 -8.12 5.50
CA ALA A 214 9.16 -7.87 6.38
C ALA A 214 7.89 -7.49 5.61
N SER A 215 7.95 -6.49 4.72
CA SER A 215 6.85 -6.08 3.83
C SER A 215 6.30 -7.26 3.02
N LYS A 216 7.18 -8.03 2.37
CA LYS A 216 6.82 -9.18 1.52
C LYS A 216 6.18 -10.31 2.32
N TRP A 217 6.65 -10.55 3.54
CA TRP A 217 6.05 -11.52 4.46
C TRP A 217 4.65 -11.09 4.90
N LEU A 218 4.47 -9.82 5.29
CA LEU A 218 3.16 -9.28 5.70
C LEU A 218 2.12 -9.36 4.57
N VAL A 219 2.48 -8.99 3.33
CA VAL A 219 1.60 -9.12 2.15
C VAL A 219 1.15 -10.57 1.92
N SER A 220 2.00 -11.53 2.28
CA SER A 220 1.76 -12.97 2.12
C SER A 220 1.00 -13.61 3.28
N ASN A 221 1.12 -13.06 4.50
CA ASN A 221 0.72 -13.74 5.74
C ASN A 221 -0.25 -12.96 6.66
N ALA A 222 -0.25 -11.63 6.64
CA ALA A 222 -0.94 -10.80 7.64
C ALA A 222 -2.46 -11.10 7.78
N TYR A 223 -3.12 -11.50 6.68
CA TYR A 223 -4.55 -11.84 6.68
C TYR A 223 -4.88 -13.07 7.56
N LYS A 224 -3.93 -14.01 7.72
CA LYS A 224 -4.08 -15.19 8.60
C LYS A 224 -4.35 -14.78 10.05
N TYR A 225 -3.83 -13.62 10.44
CA TYR A 225 -3.92 -13.02 11.78
C TYR A 225 -4.89 -11.84 11.83
N GLY A 226 -5.80 -11.74 10.86
CA GLY A 226 -6.86 -10.73 10.86
C GLY A 226 -6.46 -9.33 10.37
N PHE A 227 -5.25 -9.15 9.86
CA PHE A 227 -4.75 -7.87 9.36
C PHE A 227 -4.89 -7.73 7.84
N ALA A 228 -5.36 -6.57 7.40
CA ALA A 228 -5.41 -6.16 6.00
C ALA A 228 -4.53 -4.92 5.78
N ILE A 229 -3.86 -4.83 4.62
CA ILE A 229 -3.21 -3.59 4.20
C ILE A 229 -4.28 -2.52 3.92
N GLY A 230 -4.11 -1.32 4.46
CA GLY A 230 -5.12 -0.27 4.34
C GLY A 230 -5.12 0.41 2.97
N TYR A 231 -3.93 0.79 2.48
CA TYR A 231 -3.76 1.55 1.26
C TYR A 231 -2.81 0.80 0.29
N PRO A 232 -3.28 -0.23 -0.42
CA PRO A 232 -2.47 -1.01 -1.35
C PRO A 232 -2.16 -0.26 -2.65
N GLN A 233 -1.03 -0.61 -3.28
CA GLN A 233 -0.56 -0.05 -4.54
C GLN A 233 -1.55 -0.27 -5.69
N GLY A 234 -1.76 0.76 -6.52
CA GLY A 234 -2.67 0.72 -7.67
C GLY A 234 -4.14 1.00 -7.33
N TYR A 235 -4.45 1.24 -6.05
CA TYR A 235 -5.79 1.59 -5.55
C TYR A 235 -5.87 3.00 -4.96
N GLU A 236 -4.90 3.87 -5.29
CA GLU A 236 -4.82 5.25 -4.80
C GLU A 236 -6.02 6.10 -5.28
N SER A 237 -6.61 5.75 -6.42
CA SER A 237 -7.88 6.31 -6.94
C SER A 237 -9.13 5.80 -6.20
N VAL A 238 -9.02 4.74 -5.40
CA VAL A 238 -10.13 4.11 -4.67
C VAL A 238 -10.11 4.47 -3.18
N THR A 239 -8.93 4.41 -2.55
CA THR A 239 -8.72 4.76 -1.12
C THR A 239 -8.48 6.26 -0.92
N GLY A 240 -7.95 6.92 -1.95
CA GLY A 240 -7.49 8.30 -1.95
C GLY A 240 -6.13 8.57 -1.32
N TYR A 241 -5.50 7.57 -0.72
CA TYR A 241 -4.15 7.68 -0.15
C TYR A 241 -3.12 7.07 -1.11
N SER A 242 -1.87 7.54 -1.02
CA SER A 242 -0.72 6.90 -1.64
C SER A 242 -0.56 5.46 -1.13
N PHE A 243 0.18 4.63 -1.87
CA PHE A 243 0.59 3.30 -1.39
C PHE A 243 1.36 3.38 -0.06
N GLU A 244 0.85 2.71 0.97
CA GLU A 244 1.47 2.61 2.29
C GLU A 244 1.70 1.13 2.66
N SER A 245 2.88 0.62 2.33
CA SER A 245 3.27 -0.78 2.57
C SER A 245 3.39 -1.18 4.05
N TRP A 246 3.37 -0.19 4.95
CA TRP A 246 3.46 -0.32 6.41
C TRP A 246 2.10 -0.31 7.12
N HIS A 247 1.05 0.29 6.52
CA HIS A 247 -0.21 0.58 7.20
C HIS A 247 -1.13 -0.64 7.16
N TYR A 248 -1.30 -1.31 8.31
CA TYR A 248 -2.18 -2.47 8.45
C TYR A 248 -3.31 -2.20 9.45
N ARG A 249 -4.52 -2.64 9.08
CA ARG A 249 -5.77 -2.54 9.84
C ARG A 249 -6.25 -3.95 10.19
N TYR A 250 -6.41 -4.21 11.48
CA TYR A 250 -7.05 -5.41 12.00
C TYR A 250 -8.57 -5.36 11.82
N ILE A 251 -9.12 -6.42 11.21
CA ILE A 251 -10.56 -6.68 11.05
C ILE A 251 -10.98 -8.06 11.59
N GLY A 252 -10.03 -8.84 12.14
CA GLY A 252 -10.26 -10.18 12.69
C GLY A 252 -10.09 -11.31 11.67
N LYS A 253 -9.55 -12.46 12.10
CA LYS A 253 -9.12 -13.58 11.24
C LYS A 253 -10.17 -14.01 10.19
N VAL A 254 -11.43 -14.15 10.60
CA VAL A 254 -12.54 -14.54 9.70
C VAL A 254 -12.76 -13.52 8.58
N ASN A 255 -12.84 -12.23 8.92
CA ASN A 255 -13.10 -11.16 7.95
C ASN A 255 -11.92 -10.93 7.00
N ALA A 256 -10.68 -11.04 7.51
CA ALA A 256 -9.48 -10.90 6.68
C ALA A 256 -9.31 -12.09 5.73
N LEU A 257 -9.71 -13.30 6.14
CA LEU A 257 -9.80 -14.46 5.26
C LEU A 257 -10.90 -14.27 4.20
N GLU A 258 -12.11 -13.85 4.58
CA GLU A 258 -13.21 -13.56 3.64
C GLU A 258 -12.78 -12.54 2.56
N MET A 259 -12.19 -11.42 3.00
CA MET A 259 -11.63 -10.38 2.13
C MET A 259 -10.51 -10.91 1.21
N LYS A 260 -9.59 -11.73 1.74
CA LYS A 260 -8.50 -12.31 0.94
C LYS A 260 -9.02 -13.31 -0.09
N SER A 261 -10.04 -14.10 0.25
CA SER A 261 -10.67 -15.07 -0.65
C SER A 261 -11.57 -14.44 -1.71
N SER A 262 -12.14 -13.26 -1.47
CA SER A 262 -12.91 -12.51 -2.49
C SER A 262 -12.04 -11.70 -3.45
N GLY A 263 -10.73 -11.61 -3.20
CA GLY A 263 -9.79 -10.80 -3.97
C GLY A 263 -9.93 -9.28 -3.77
N MET A 264 -10.80 -8.85 -2.85
CA MET A 264 -11.06 -7.43 -2.59
C MET A 264 -9.94 -6.78 -1.77
N ILE A 265 -9.70 -5.49 -1.99
CA ILE A 265 -8.98 -4.65 -1.03
C ILE A 265 -9.89 -4.27 0.14
N LEU A 266 -9.28 -3.89 1.27
CA LEU A 266 -9.99 -3.52 2.50
C LEU A 266 -11.11 -2.49 2.26
N GLU A 267 -10.81 -1.42 1.55
CA GLU A 267 -11.75 -0.33 1.26
C GLU A 267 -13.02 -0.83 0.53
N MET A 268 -12.85 -1.70 -0.48
CA MET A 268 -13.98 -2.27 -1.23
C MET A 268 -14.76 -3.28 -0.40
N TYR A 269 -14.07 -4.12 0.37
CA TYR A 269 -14.69 -5.08 1.27
C TYR A 269 -15.53 -4.40 2.35
N LEU A 270 -15.01 -3.33 2.98
CA LEU A 270 -15.74 -2.58 4.01
C LEU A 270 -16.93 -1.79 3.44
N ARG A 271 -16.85 -1.26 2.21
CA ARG A 271 -18.01 -0.68 1.50
C ARG A 271 -19.16 -1.68 1.31
N GLY A 272 -18.88 -2.98 1.28
CA GLY A 272 -19.89 -4.05 1.26
C GLY A 272 -20.47 -4.43 2.63
N LYS A 273 -20.11 -3.71 3.71
CA LYS A 273 -20.49 -4.03 5.10
C LYS A 273 -21.02 -2.82 5.89
N ASN A 274 -21.07 -1.61 5.30
CA ASN A 274 -21.44 -0.33 5.93
C ASN A 274 -22.60 0.33 5.20
#